data_AF-A0A3S3JNM4-F1
#
_entry.id   AF-A0A3S3JNM4-F1
#
_cell.length_a   1.000
_cell.length_b   1.000
_cell.length_c   1.000
_cell.angle_alpha   90.00
_cell.angle_beta   90.00
_cell.angle_gamma   90.00
#
_symmetry.space_group_name_H-M   'P 1'
#
loop_
_entity.id
_entity.type
_entity.pdbx_description
1 polymer ?
#
loop_
_entity_poly.entity_id
_entity_poly.type
_entity_poly.pdbx_seq_one_letter_code
_entity_poly.pdbx_strand_id
1 'polypeptide(L)'
;MIMTAIEDGSELNRVPDVAIDFWLIKIMAVTMGETAADYLAVNLGLGLTGTSLIMAVVLIVALALQFAQNRYVPWAYWLAVVLISIVGTLVADNLVDNFGVRLETTTIIFSVALALTFIAWYVSEKTLSIHTIFTTRREIFYWLAILFTFSLGTTAGDLVAERFDMGYLATGLIFGAVVAAVALAWFFLGLNGILAFWLAYILTRPLGASFGDLLAQPVEYGGMGFGTTFTSLTFLGCIVVIVLYMTLKSLIDEDEQALLD
;
A
#
# COMPACT_ATOMS: atom_id res chain seq x y z
N MET A 1 -17.76 13.23 -33.60
CA MET A 1 -17.84 14.31 -32.59
C MET A 1 -18.54 13.78 -31.32
N ILE A 2 -18.04 12.69 -30.73
CA ILE A 2 -18.47 12.16 -29.39
C ILE A 2 -17.24 11.48 -28.73
N MET A 3 -16.07 12.10 -28.81
CA MET A 3 -14.80 11.54 -28.28
C MET A 3 -13.96 12.66 -27.64
N THR A 4 -14.60 13.57 -26.91
CA THR A 4 -13.92 14.76 -26.33
C THR A 4 -14.38 15.06 -24.90
N ALA A 5 -15.03 14.12 -24.21
CA ALA A 5 -15.56 14.38 -22.86
C ALA A 5 -15.11 13.38 -21.78
N ILE A 6 -14.15 12.48 -22.08
CA ILE A 6 -13.60 11.53 -21.10
C ILE A 6 -12.18 11.92 -20.65
N GLU A 7 -11.45 12.73 -21.41
CA GLU A 7 -10.04 13.07 -21.10
C GLU A 7 -9.86 14.19 -20.06
N ASP A 8 -10.85 15.08 -19.90
CA ASP A 8 -10.68 16.30 -19.07
C ASP A 8 -10.66 16.03 -17.54
N GLY A 9 -10.95 14.79 -17.12
CA GLY A 9 -10.97 14.39 -15.70
C GLY A 9 -9.73 13.65 -15.22
N SER A 10 -8.91 13.08 -16.12
CA SER A 10 -7.74 12.28 -15.74
C SER A 10 -6.52 13.15 -15.39
N GLU A 11 -6.33 14.29 -16.07
CA GLU A 11 -5.16 15.16 -15.87
C GLU A 11 -5.13 15.84 -14.48
N LEU A 12 -6.30 16.06 -13.88
CA LEU A 12 -6.42 16.70 -12.56
C LEU A 12 -6.39 15.71 -11.40
N ASN A 13 -6.48 14.40 -11.66
CA ASN A 13 -6.46 13.40 -10.59
C ASN A 13 -5.04 13.28 -10.03
N ARG A 14 -4.91 13.24 -8.70
CA ARG A 14 -3.60 13.13 -8.02
C ARG A 14 -3.14 11.68 -7.83
N VAL A 15 -3.95 10.72 -8.27
CA VAL A 15 -3.78 9.27 -8.06
C VAL A 15 -3.71 8.57 -9.42
N PRO A 16 -2.87 7.54 -9.59
CA PRO A 16 -2.73 6.82 -10.85
C PRO A 16 -4.02 6.13 -11.26
N ASP A 17 -4.13 5.89 -12.57
CA ASP A 17 -5.12 4.96 -13.10
C ASP A 17 -4.85 3.53 -12.65
N VAL A 18 -5.93 2.80 -12.37
CA VAL A 18 -5.88 1.41 -11.92
C VAL A 18 -5.64 0.50 -13.13
N ALA A 19 -4.38 0.39 -13.53
CA ALA A 19 -3.90 -0.49 -14.58
C ALA A 19 -3.08 -1.67 -14.02
N ILE A 20 -2.54 -2.51 -14.89
CA ILE A 20 -1.67 -3.63 -14.51
C ILE A 20 -0.42 -3.12 -13.79
N ASP A 21 0.19 -2.04 -14.30
CA ASP A 21 1.39 -1.44 -13.72
C ASP A 21 1.15 -1.00 -12.27
N PHE A 22 -0.04 -0.44 -11.98
CA PHE A 22 -0.45 -0.04 -10.63
C PHE A 22 -0.44 -1.23 -9.66
N TRP A 23 -1.06 -2.36 -10.05
CA TRP A 23 -1.11 -3.54 -9.18
C TRP A 23 0.27 -4.16 -9.01
N LEU A 24 1.10 -4.17 -10.06
CA LEU A 24 2.45 -4.70 -10.02
C LEU A 24 3.33 -3.95 -9.00
N ILE A 25 3.51 -2.65 -9.19
CA ILE A 25 4.34 -1.84 -8.28
C ILE A 25 3.75 -1.79 -6.88
N LYS A 26 2.42 -1.81 -6.75
CA LYS A 26 1.78 -1.91 -5.44
C LYS A 26 2.18 -3.19 -4.72
N ILE A 27 2.07 -4.36 -5.37
CA ILE A 27 2.47 -5.65 -4.78
C ILE A 27 3.94 -5.60 -4.35
N MET A 28 4.81 -5.04 -5.19
CA MET A 28 6.22 -4.87 -4.83
C MET A 28 6.39 -3.95 -3.61
N ALA A 29 5.68 -2.83 -3.56
CA ALA A 29 5.75 -1.86 -2.47
C ALA A 29 5.23 -2.44 -1.15
N VAL A 30 4.11 -3.18 -1.17
CA VAL A 30 3.61 -3.83 0.04
C VAL A 30 4.58 -4.90 0.54
N THR A 31 5.16 -5.73 -0.34
CA THR A 31 6.11 -6.75 0.10
C THR A 31 7.40 -6.13 0.63
N MET A 32 7.89 -5.06 0.01
CA MET A 32 9.07 -4.35 0.50
C MET A 32 8.84 -3.68 1.85
N GLY A 33 7.65 -3.13 2.10
CA GLY A 33 7.36 -2.37 3.32
C GLY A 33 7.64 -3.13 4.60
N GLU A 34 7.28 -4.42 4.61
CA GLU A 34 7.51 -5.34 5.73
C GLU A 34 9.01 -5.57 5.95
N THR A 35 9.70 -6.05 4.91
CA THR A 35 11.11 -6.41 5.01
C THR A 35 12.02 -5.19 5.26
N ALA A 36 11.63 -4.01 4.77
CA ALA A 36 12.36 -2.77 4.98
C ALA A 36 12.18 -2.22 6.40
N ALA A 37 10.98 -2.35 6.99
CA ALA A 37 10.74 -2.03 8.39
C ALA A 37 11.65 -2.87 9.30
N ASP A 38 11.67 -4.19 9.08
CA ASP A 38 12.54 -5.12 9.80
C ASP A 38 14.02 -4.81 9.63
N TYR A 39 14.44 -4.56 8.39
CA TYR A 39 15.83 -4.21 8.10
C TYR A 39 16.27 -2.96 8.87
N LEU A 40 15.44 -1.91 8.90
CA LEU A 40 15.74 -0.68 9.61
C LEU A 40 15.75 -0.89 11.13
N ALA A 41 14.76 -1.61 11.67
CA ALA A 41 14.61 -1.81 13.10
C ALA A 41 15.68 -2.77 13.68
N VAL A 42 15.90 -3.91 13.03
CA VAL A 42 16.73 -5.00 13.52
C VAL A 42 18.15 -4.91 12.97
N ASN A 43 18.32 -4.91 11.64
CA ASN A 43 19.65 -5.02 11.02
C ASN A 43 20.48 -3.75 11.15
N LEU A 44 19.86 -2.58 11.01
CA LEU A 44 20.53 -1.29 11.23
C LEU A 44 20.63 -0.91 12.72
N GLY A 45 20.02 -1.69 13.61
CA GLY A 45 20.11 -1.51 15.06
C GLY A 45 19.47 -0.21 15.57
N LEU A 46 18.59 0.40 14.77
CA LEU A 46 17.87 1.62 15.17
C LEU A 46 16.77 1.34 16.20
N GLY A 47 16.36 0.07 16.33
CA GLY A 47 15.24 -0.37 17.14
C GLY A 47 13.90 0.07 16.55
N LEU A 48 12.82 -0.59 17.00
CA LEU A 48 11.46 -0.31 16.53
C LEU A 48 11.06 1.16 16.76
N THR A 49 11.27 1.69 17.96
CA THR A 49 10.85 3.07 18.29
C THR A 49 11.67 4.12 17.52
N GLY A 50 12.99 3.96 17.45
CA GLY A 50 13.87 4.90 16.74
C GLY A 50 13.56 4.94 15.24
N THR A 51 13.41 3.75 14.63
CA THR A 51 13.00 3.62 13.23
C THR A 51 11.64 4.26 12.97
N SER A 52 10.66 4.02 13.83
CA SER A 52 9.31 4.56 13.68
C SER A 52 9.28 6.09 13.67
N LEU A 53 10.03 6.73 14.57
CA LEU A 53 10.10 8.18 14.62
C LEU A 53 10.76 8.76 13.38
N ILE A 54 11.89 8.19 12.94
CA ILE A 54 12.60 8.64 11.74
C ILE A 54 11.72 8.48 10.51
N MET A 55 11.15 7.28 10.31
CA MET A 55 10.34 6.99 9.14
C MET A 55 9.01 7.77 9.13
N ALA A 56 8.42 8.06 10.29
CA ALA A 56 7.25 8.93 10.39
C ALA A 56 7.58 10.37 9.94
N VAL A 57 8.74 10.92 10.33
CA VAL A 57 9.18 12.25 9.85
C VAL A 57 9.41 12.25 8.35
N VAL A 58 10.09 11.24 7.82
CA VAL A 58 10.32 11.09 6.37
C VAL A 58 9.00 10.96 5.61
N LEU A 59 8.05 10.20 6.14
CA LEU A 59 6.70 10.07 5.57
C LEU A 59 5.96 11.41 5.56
N ILE A 60 6.00 12.18 6.64
CA ILE A 60 5.35 13.51 6.69
C ILE A 60 5.91 14.42 5.58
N VAL A 61 7.23 14.42 5.38
CA VAL A 61 7.86 15.20 4.30
C VAL A 61 7.42 14.71 2.92
N ALA A 62 7.39 13.39 2.69
CA ALA A 62 6.96 12.83 1.41
C ALA A 62 5.48 13.11 1.11
N LEU A 63 4.61 13.01 2.13
CA LEU A 63 3.21 13.40 2.00
C LEU A 63 3.08 14.89 1.69
N ALA A 64 3.84 15.77 2.37
CA ALA A 64 3.82 17.20 2.06
C ALA A 64 4.24 17.48 0.60
N LEU A 65 5.24 16.76 0.09
CA LEU A 65 5.65 16.83 -1.33
C LEU A 65 4.53 16.37 -2.27
N GLN A 66 3.84 15.28 -1.92
CA GLN A 66 2.71 14.74 -2.67
C GLN A 66 1.51 15.70 -2.68
N PHE A 67 1.12 16.26 -1.52
CA PHE A 67 0.04 17.23 -1.41
C PHE A 67 0.33 18.52 -2.19
N ALA A 68 1.60 18.88 -2.33
CA ALA A 68 2.05 20.01 -3.14
C ALA A 68 1.89 19.75 -4.64
N GLN A 69 1.79 18.49 -5.09
CA GLN A 69 1.48 18.17 -6.48
C GLN A 69 -0.01 18.38 -6.73
N ASN A 70 -0.33 19.18 -7.74
CA ASN A 70 -1.72 19.41 -8.15
C ASN A 70 -2.22 18.37 -9.17
N ARG A 71 -1.34 17.47 -9.60
CA ARG A 71 -1.58 16.39 -10.56
C ARG A 71 -0.86 15.12 -10.13
N TYR A 72 -1.19 13.98 -10.73
CA TYR A 72 -0.47 12.74 -10.49
C TYR A 72 0.99 12.87 -10.96
N VAL A 73 1.92 12.67 -10.04
CA VAL A 73 3.36 12.61 -10.32
C VAL A 73 3.86 11.24 -9.85
N PRO A 74 4.22 10.32 -10.78
CA PRO A 74 4.47 8.91 -10.44
C PRO A 74 5.48 8.71 -9.30
N TRP A 75 6.63 9.39 -9.36
CA TRP A 75 7.68 9.22 -8.36
C TRP A 75 7.25 9.72 -6.97
N ALA A 76 6.55 10.85 -6.88
CA ALA A 76 6.13 11.43 -5.61
C ALA A 76 5.06 10.56 -4.93
N TYR A 77 4.10 10.08 -5.73
CA TYR A 77 3.03 9.21 -5.27
C TYR A 77 3.57 7.87 -4.77
N TRP A 78 4.41 7.19 -5.56
CA TRP A 78 4.94 5.87 -5.18
C TRP A 78 5.94 5.95 -4.05
N LEU A 79 6.69 7.05 -3.93
CA LEU A 79 7.50 7.33 -2.74
C LEU A 79 6.63 7.40 -1.47
N ALA A 80 5.51 8.13 -1.53
CA ALA A 80 4.58 8.20 -0.40
C ALA A 80 3.99 6.82 -0.08
N VAL A 81 3.55 6.05 -1.07
CA VAL A 81 3.03 4.68 -0.86
C VAL A 81 4.06 3.77 -0.21
N VAL A 82 5.31 3.79 -0.68
CA VAL A 82 6.42 3.03 -0.10
C VAL A 82 6.67 3.44 1.35
N LEU A 83 6.74 4.73 1.65
CA LEU A 83 6.99 5.19 3.02
C LEU A 83 5.82 4.87 3.96
N ILE A 84 4.58 4.97 3.48
CA ILE A 84 3.41 4.52 4.25
C ILE A 84 3.48 3.03 4.50
N SER A 85 3.98 2.24 3.54
CA SER A 85 4.10 0.80 3.75
C SER A 85 5.01 0.45 4.93
N ILE A 86 6.16 1.12 5.02
CA ILE A 86 7.13 0.93 6.11
C ILE A 86 6.55 1.45 7.43
N VAL A 87 6.02 2.68 7.44
CA VAL A 87 5.45 3.27 8.66
C VAL A 87 4.24 2.50 9.15
N GLY A 88 3.40 2.00 8.24
CA GLY A 88 2.22 1.21 8.57
C GLY A 88 2.56 -0.09 9.30
N THR A 89 3.59 -0.82 8.82
CA THR A 89 4.19 -1.97 9.52
C THR A 89 4.71 -1.55 10.89
N LEU A 90 5.60 -0.55 10.94
CA LEU A 90 6.20 -0.11 12.20
C LEU A 90 5.17 0.31 13.26
N VAL A 91 4.08 0.96 12.86
CA VAL A 91 2.99 1.32 13.77
C VAL A 91 2.28 0.07 14.30
N ALA A 92 2.04 -0.94 13.47
CA ALA A 92 1.49 -2.22 13.90
C ALA A 92 2.42 -2.93 14.89
N ASP A 93 3.70 -3.08 14.54
CA ASP A 93 4.70 -3.79 15.35
C ASP A 93 4.95 -3.09 16.68
N ASN A 94 4.99 -1.75 16.71
CA ASN A 94 5.13 -1.04 17.98
C ASN A 94 3.97 -1.33 18.93
N LEU A 95 2.74 -1.44 18.42
CA LEU A 95 1.59 -1.77 19.25
C LEU A 95 1.72 -3.19 19.81
N VAL A 96 2.16 -4.15 19.01
CA VAL A 96 2.25 -5.56 19.40
C VAL A 96 3.49 -5.83 20.25
N ASP A 97 4.67 -5.49 19.75
CA ASP A 97 5.95 -5.89 20.33
C ASP A 97 6.44 -4.96 21.44
N ASN A 98 6.31 -3.64 21.27
CA ASN A 98 6.75 -2.67 22.28
C ASN A 98 5.70 -2.44 23.36
N PHE A 99 4.42 -2.29 22.96
CA PHE A 99 3.33 -2.00 23.90
C PHE A 99 2.61 -3.27 24.40
N GLY A 100 2.92 -4.45 23.86
CA GLY A 100 2.36 -5.72 24.32
C GLY A 100 0.86 -5.85 24.03
N VAL A 101 0.31 -5.07 23.09
CA VAL A 101 -1.09 -5.16 22.71
C VAL A 101 -1.28 -6.44 21.90
N ARG A 102 -2.24 -7.27 22.33
CA ARG A 102 -2.55 -8.52 21.64
C ARG A 102 -2.88 -8.29 20.17
N LEU A 103 -2.37 -9.18 19.32
CA LEU A 103 -2.55 -9.13 17.87
C LEU A 103 -4.02 -9.11 17.42
N GLU A 104 -4.89 -9.87 18.11
CA GLU A 104 -6.34 -9.83 17.86
C GLU A 104 -6.92 -8.44 18.12
N THR A 105 -6.50 -7.81 19.22
CA THR A 105 -6.95 -6.47 19.62
C THR A 105 -6.46 -5.41 18.63
N THR A 106 -5.19 -5.46 18.24
CA THR A 106 -4.60 -4.52 17.28
C THR A 106 -5.28 -4.62 15.91
N THR A 107 -5.55 -5.84 15.44
CA THR A 107 -6.31 -6.10 14.19
C THR A 107 -7.71 -5.49 14.26
N ILE A 108 -8.42 -5.65 15.38
CA ILE A 108 -9.76 -5.07 15.59
C ILE A 108 -9.67 -3.54 15.60
N ILE A 109 -8.69 -2.95 16.29
CA ILE A 109 -8.49 -1.50 16.36
C ILE A 109 -8.29 -0.93 14.96
N PHE A 110 -7.38 -1.49 14.15
CA PHE A 110 -7.15 -0.99 12.79
C PHE A 110 -8.33 -1.26 11.86
N SER A 111 -9.07 -2.36 12.04
CA SER A 111 -10.31 -2.61 11.29
C SER A 111 -11.36 -1.53 11.57
N VAL A 112 -11.55 -1.18 12.85
CA VAL A 112 -12.49 -0.13 13.26
C VAL A 112 -12.00 1.24 12.76
N ALA A 113 -10.71 1.55 12.89
CA ALA A 113 -10.14 2.81 12.42
C ALA A 113 -10.31 2.99 10.90
N LEU A 114 -10.05 1.92 10.12
CA LEU A 114 -10.25 1.91 8.68
C LEU A 114 -11.74 2.09 8.32
N ALA A 115 -12.64 1.37 8.99
CA ALA A 115 -14.08 1.51 8.77
C ALA A 115 -14.58 2.93 9.09
N LEU A 116 -14.15 3.50 10.22
CA LEU A 116 -14.49 4.88 10.59
C LEU A 116 -13.94 5.89 9.57
N THR A 117 -12.75 5.65 9.01
CA THR A 117 -12.16 6.49 7.96
C THR A 117 -13.01 6.46 6.69
N PHE A 118 -13.44 5.27 6.24
CA PHE A 118 -14.35 5.16 5.09
C PHE A 118 -15.72 5.80 5.35
N ILE A 119 -16.28 5.61 6.56
CA ILE A 119 -17.56 6.22 6.93
C ILE A 119 -17.43 7.75 6.93
N ALA A 120 -16.40 8.30 7.56
CA ALA A 120 -16.17 9.74 7.61
C ALA A 120 -15.95 10.32 6.21
N TRP A 121 -15.19 9.62 5.35
CA TRP A 121 -15.00 10.00 3.96
C TRP A 121 -16.33 10.00 3.18
N TYR A 122 -17.10 8.90 3.26
CA TYR A 122 -18.39 8.80 2.58
C TYR A 122 -19.41 9.81 3.08
N VAL A 123 -19.46 10.09 4.39
CA VAL A 123 -20.35 11.11 4.95
C VAL A 123 -20.00 12.50 4.43
N SER A 124 -18.70 12.80 4.30
CA SER A 124 -18.19 14.11 3.88
C SER A 124 -18.27 14.35 2.38
N GLU A 125 -17.93 13.36 1.56
CA GLU A 125 -17.74 13.50 0.11
C GLU A 125 -18.79 12.75 -0.71
N LYS A 126 -19.60 11.89 -0.08
CA LYS A 126 -20.62 11.05 -0.72
C LYS A 126 -20.09 10.11 -1.81
N THR A 127 -18.78 9.93 -1.86
CA THR A 127 -18.07 9.03 -2.78
C THR A 127 -16.83 8.48 -2.10
N LEU A 128 -16.47 7.25 -2.47
CA LEU A 128 -15.19 6.60 -2.12
C LEU A 128 -14.33 6.38 -3.37
N SER A 129 -14.64 7.09 -4.46
CA SER A 129 -13.97 6.95 -5.74
C SER A 129 -12.58 7.56 -5.72
N ILE A 130 -11.60 6.74 -6.07
CA ILE A 130 -10.19 7.12 -6.26
C ILE A 130 -9.94 7.93 -7.55
N HIS A 131 -10.89 7.91 -8.49
CA HIS A 131 -10.79 8.64 -9.75
C HIS A 131 -11.12 10.13 -9.59
N THR A 132 -11.45 10.57 -8.37
CA THR A 132 -11.91 11.93 -8.10
C THR A 132 -11.19 12.63 -6.96
N ILE A 133 -9.87 12.38 -6.83
CA ILE A 133 -9.03 12.91 -5.76
C ILE A 133 -8.32 14.17 -6.29
N PHE A 134 -9.08 15.26 -6.33
CA PHE A 134 -8.59 16.57 -6.79
C PHE A 134 -8.43 17.57 -5.63
N THR A 135 -9.08 17.34 -4.50
CA THR A 135 -9.09 18.25 -3.34
C THR A 135 -8.22 17.69 -2.21
N THR A 136 -7.56 18.59 -1.46
CA THR A 136 -6.74 18.24 -0.30
C THR A 136 -7.53 17.42 0.73
N ARG A 137 -8.83 17.71 0.91
CA ARG A 137 -9.68 16.97 1.85
C ARG A 137 -9.84 15.50 1.44
N ARG A 138 -10.14 15.22 0.17
CA ARG A 138 -10.26 13.86 -0.36
C ARG A 138 -8.93 13.12 -0.28
N GLU A 139 -7.85 13.83 -0.59
CA GLU A 139 -6.51 13.29 -0.52
C GLU A 139 -6.10 12.91 0.91
N ILE A 140 -6.48 13.70 1.94
CA ILE A 140 -6.28 13.33 3.35
C ILE A 140 -7.02 12.02 3.69
N PHE A 141 -8.30 11.90 3.33
CA PHE A 141 -9.05 10.65 3.59
C PHE A 141 -8.43 9.46 2.88
N TYR A 142 -7.97 9.66 1.65
CA TYR A 142 -7.30 8.64 0.86
C TYR A 142 -6.01 8.15 1.53
N TRP A 143 -5.11 9.05 1.92
CA TRP A 143 -3.86 8.68 2.56
C TRP A 143 -4.07 8.08 3.96
N LEU A 144 -5.06 8.55 4.72
CA LEU A 144 -5.45 7.93 5.99
C LEU A 144 -5.99 6.51 5.80
N ALA A 145 -6.86 6.29 4.81
CA ALA A 145 -7.38 4.98 4.48
C ALA A 145 -6.25 4.03 4.07
N ILE A 146 -5.28 4.52 3.29
CA ILE A 146 -4.08 3.74 2.94
C ILE A 146 -3.29 3.39 4.20
N LEU A 147 -2.94 4.36 5.04
CA LEU A 147 -2.16 4.12 6.26
C LEU A 147 -2.80 3.03 7.14
N PHE A 148 -4.09 3.16 7.45
CA PHE A 148 -4.78 2.14 8.26
C PHE A 148 -4.92 0.80 7.56
N THR A 149 -5.04 0.79 6.23
CA THR A 149 -5.00 -0.45 5.45
C THR A 149 -3.66 -1.16 5.60
N PHE A 150 -2.56 -0.40 5.58
CA PHE A 150 -1.22 -0.97 5.75
C PHE A 150 -1.04 -1.59 7.13
N SER A 151 -1.37 -0.87 8.21
CA SER A 151 -1.29 -1.39 9.58
C SER A 151 -2.27 -2.55 9.85
N LEU A 152 -3.49 -2.47 9.31
CA LEU A 152 -4.45 -3.57 9.38
C LEU A 152 -3.91 -4.81 8.68
N GLY A 153 -3.33 -4.65 7.48
CA GLY A 153 -2.88 -5.78 6.71
C GLY A 153 -1.64 -6.46 7.28
N THR A 154 -0.71 -5.73 7.92
CA THR A 154 0.38 -6.35 8.70
C THR A 154 -0.21 -7.17 9.84
N THR A 155 -0.97 -6.54 10.76
CA THR A 155 -1.55 -7.26 11.90
C THR A 155 -2.47 -8.42 11.54
N ALA A 156 -3.26 -8.31 10.46
CA ALA A 156 -4.09 -9.40 9.97
C ALA A 156 -3.27 -10.53 9.33
N GLY A 157 -2.17 -10.20 8.64
CA GLY A 157 -1.21 -11.17 8.11
C GLY A 157 -0.60 -11.99 9.23
N ASP A 158 -0.01 -11.32 10.23
CA ASP A 158 0.64 -11.96 11.38
C ASP A 158 -0.37 -12.75 12.21
N LEU A 159 -1.61 -12.25 12.32
CA LEU A 159 -2.66 -12.95 13.05
C LEU A 159 -2.95 -14.32 12.43
N VAL A 160 -2.96 -14.42 11.11
CA VAL A 160 -3.20 -15.68 10.42
C VAL A 160 -1.93 -16.54 10.38
N ALA A 161 -0.77 -15.93 10.10
CA ALA A 161 0.49 -16.64 9.98
C ALA A 161 1.00 -17.18 11.31
N GLU A 162 1.06 -16.34 12.34
CA GLU A 162 1.75 -16.64 13.60
C GLU A 162 0.77 -17.06 14.69
N ARG A 163 -0.32 -16.31 14.88
CA ARG A 163 -1.26 -16.60 15.98
C ARG A 163 -2.12 -17.83 15.70
N PHE A 164 -2.52 -18.04 14.44
CA PHE A 164 -3.22 -19.27 14.03
C PHE A 164 -2.28 -20.37 13.53
N ASP A 165 -0.97 -20.16 13.59
CA ASP A 165 0.06 -21.16 13.24
C ASP A 165 -0.12 -21.75 11.83
N MET A 166 -0.62 -20.95 10.89
CA MET A 166 -0.79 -21.38 9.50
C MET A 166 0.52 -21.25 8.70
N GLY A 167 1.44 -20.42 9.15
CA GLY A 167 2.69 -20.09 8.47
C GLY A 167 2.53 -19.13 7.29
N TYR A 168 3.62 -18.47 6.92
CA TYR A 168 3.60 -17.36 5.94
C TYR A 168 3.10 -17.77 4.54
N LEU A 169 3.50 -18.95 4.04
CA LEU A 169 3.06 -19.43 2.73
C LEU A 169 1.55 -19.67 2.67
N ALA A 170 0.99 -20.37 3.66
CA ALA A 170 -0.44 -20.67 3.68
C ALA A 170 -1.26 -19.39 3.80
N THR A 171 -0.84 -18.46 4.67
CA THR A 171 -1.46 -17.14 4.80
C THR A 171 -1.46 -16.37 3.49
N GLY A 172 -0.30 -16.29 2.81
CA GLY A 172 -0.18 -15.64 1.51
C GLY A 172 -1.10 -16.24 0.45
N LEU A 173 -1.23 -17.58 0.41
CA LEU A 173 -2.15 -18.27 -0.50
C LEU A 173 -3.62 -18.01 -0.17
N ILE A 174 -4.00 -17.96 1.11
CA ILE A 174 -5.37 -17.64 1.55
C ILE A 174 -5.74 -16.23 1.07
N PHE A 175 -4.94 -15.21 1.40
CA PHE A 175 -5.23 -13.85 0.96
C PHE A 175 -5.18 -13.73 -0.57
N GLY A 176 -4.29 -14.46 -1.24
CA GLY A 176 -4.23 -14.53 -2.70
C GLY A 176 -5.51 -15.10 -3.32
N ALA A 177 -6.04 -16.17 -2.74
CA ALA A 177 -7.31 -16.75 -3.16
C ALA A 177 -8.48 -15.77 -2.94
N VAL A 178 -8.51 -15.03 -1.84
CA VAL A 178 -9.55 -14.02 -1.59
C VAL A 178 -9.43 -12.85 -2.57
N VAL A 179 -8.22 -12.35 -2.86
CA VAL A 179 -8.01 -11.31 -3.88
C VAL A 179 -8.48 -11.80 -5.26
N ALA A 180 -8.14 -13.03 -5.63
CA ALA A 180 -8.61 -13.64 -6.88
C ALA A 180 -10.13 -13.77 -6.92
N ALA A 181 -10.77 -14.15 -5.80
CA ALA A 181 -12.23 -14.22 -5.69
C ALA A 181 -12.89 -12.84 -5.87
N VAL A 182 -12.30 -11.78 -5.30
CA VAL A 182 -12.77 -10.40 -5.49
C VAL A 182 -12.65 -9.99 -6.96
N ALA A 183 -11.54 -10.32 -7.61
CA ALA A 183 -11.34 -10.05 -9.04
C ALA A 183 -12.39 -10.80 -9.90
N LEU A 184 -12.63 -12.09 -9.62
CA LEU A 184 -13.66 -12.88 -10.30
C LEU A 184 -15.07 -12.30 -10.07
N ALA A 185 -15.39 -11.89 -8.86
CA ALA A 185 -16.67 -11.25 -8.55
C ALA A 185 -16.85 -9.94 -9.32
N TRP A 186 -15.79 -9.17 -9.51
CA TRP A 186 -15.82 -7.97 -10.34
C TRP A 186 -16.04 -8.29 -11.83
N PHE A 187 -15.30 -9.23 -12.41
CA PHE A 187 -15.41 -9.58 -13.83
C PHE A 187 -16.72 -10.29 -14.19
N PHE A 188 -17.22 -11.17 -13.32
CA PHE A 188 -18.31 -12.09 -13.66
C PHE A 188 -19.63 -11.81 -12.90
N LEU A 189 -19.58 -11.19 -11.73
CA LEU A 189 -20.77 -11.00 -10.87
C LEU A 189 -21.23 -9.53 -10.82
N GLY A 190 -20.58 -8.63 -11.55
CA GLY A 190 -20.97 -7.22 -11.63
C GLY A 190 -20.75 -6.45 -10.31
N LEU A 191 -19.73 -6.84 -9.52
CA LEU A 191 -19.38 -6.15 -8.29
C LEU A 191 -19.07 -4.67 -8.56
N ASN A 192 -19.49 -3.78 -7.66
CA ASN A 192 -19.19 -2.35 -7.78
C ASN A 192 -17.67 -2.12 -7.83
N GLY A 193 -17.18 -1.39 -8.85
CA GLY A 193 -15.75 -1.20 -9.08
C GLY A 193 -15.00 -0.52 -7.92
N ILE A 194 -15.64 0.42 -7.22
CA ILE A 194 -15.04 1.10 -6.06
C ILE A 194 -14.87 0.11 -4.90
N LEU A 195 -15.90 -0.71 -4.64
CA LEU A 195 -15.86 -1.71 -3.59
C LEU A 195 -14.85 -2.82 -3.93
N ALA A 196 -14.83 -3.30 -5.18
CA ALA A 196 -13.87 -4.28 -5.66
C ALA A 196 -12.43 -3.77 -5.51
N PHE A 197 -12.19 -2.51 -5.88
CA PHE A 197 -10.90 -1.85 -5.71
C PHE A 197 -10.48 -1.85 -4.24
N TRP A 198 -11.31 -1.34 -3.33
CA TRP A 198 -10.92 -1.24 -1.91
C TRP A 198 -10.72 -2.61 -1.26
N LEU A 199 -11.56 -3.61 -1.58
CA LEU A 199 -11.37 -4.97 -1.07
C LEU A 199 -10.06 -5.57 -1.57
N ALA A 200 -9.80 -5.55 -2.88
CA ALA A 200 -8.53 -6.01 -3.42
C ALA A 200 -7.37 -5.19 -2.86
N TYR A 201 -7.57 -3.88 -2.67
CA TYR A 201 -6.54 -3.00 -2.16
C TYR A 201 -6.15 -3.36 -0.72
N ILE A 202 -7.13 -3.64 0.13
CA ILE A 202 -6.92 -4.03 1.52
C ILE A 202 -6.28 -5.41 1.61
N LEU A 203 -6.80 -6.38 0.87
CA LEU A 203 -6.38 -7.79 0.98
C LEU A 203 -5.03 -8.08 0.32
N THR A 204 -4.58 -7.24 -0.61
CA THR A 204 -3.22 -7.34 -1.17
C THR A 204 -2.14 -6.98 -0.15
N ARG A 205 -2.47 -6.26 0.92
CA ARG A 205 -1.51 -5.94 1.98
C ARG A 205 -1.07 -7.15 2.81
N PRO A 206 -1.97 -7.89 3.50
CA PRO A 206 -1.57 -9.07 4.26
C PRO A 206 -0.92 -10.12 3.36
N LEU A 207 -1.38 -10.25 2.11
CA LEU A 207 -0.69 -11.05 1.09
C LEU A 207 0.78 -10.64 0.93
N GLY A 208 1.01 -9.34 0.73
CA GLY A 208 2.34 -8.79 0.52
C GLY A 208 3.26 -8.97 1.71
N ALA A 209 2.76 -8.72 2.93
CA ALA A 209 3.48 -8.93 4.19
C ALA A 209 3.88 -10.39 4.34
N SER A 210 2.94 -11.32 4.20
CA SER A 210 3.23 -12.76 4.29
C SER A 210 4.26 -13.25 3.27
N PHE A 211 4.25 -12.73 2.04
CA PHE A 211 5.31 -13.07 1.07
C PHE A 211 6.65 -12.41 1.42
N GLY A 212 6.64 -11.22 2.01
CA GLY A 212 7.83 -10.54 2.52
C GLY A 212 8.50 -11.36 3.60
N ASP A 213 7.74 -11.77 4.61
CA ASP A 213 8.21 -12.61 5.71
C ASP A 213 8.64 -13.98 5.23
N LEU A 214 7.87 -14.60 4.34
CA LEU A 214 8.24 -15.87 3.73
C LEU A 214 9.61 -15.80 3.06
N LEU A 215 9.96 -14.70 2.40
CA LEU A 215 11.27 -14.56 1.74
C LEU A 215 12.37 -14.19 2.74
N ALA A 216 12.09 -13.27 3.66
CA ALA A 216 13.08 -12.67 4.55
C ALA A 216 13.40 -13.50 5.79
N GLN A 217 12.38 -14.08 6.44
CA GLN A 217 12.52 -14.73 7.75
C GLN A 217 13.36 -16.02 7.67
N PRO A 218 14.05 -16.40 8.77
CA PRO A 218 14.76 -17.67 8.86
C PRO A 218 13.85 -18.90 8.65
N VAL A 219 14.45 -20.00 8.19
CA VAL A 219 13.75 -21.28 7.99
C VAL A 219 13.15 -21.83 9.28
N GLU A 220 13.75 -21.54 10.42
CA GLU A 220 13.25 -21.92 11.75
C GLU A 220 11.88 -21.30 12.08
N TYR A 221 11.57 -20.13 11.51
CA TYR A 221 10.29 -19.44 11.67
C TYR A 221 9.36 -19.66 10.47
N GLY A 222 9.69 -20.57 9.55
CA GLY A 222 8.87 -20.87 8.36
C GLY A 222 9.13 -19.98 7.15
N GLY A 223 10.20 -19.19 7.14
CA GLY A 223 10.67 -18.43 5.98
C GLY A 223 11.66 -19.20 5.08
N MET A 224 12.14 -18.57 4.01
CA MET A 224 13.09 -19.10 3.05
C MET A 224 14.55 -18.74 3.39
N GLY A 225 14.76 -17.80 4.33
CA GLY A 225 16.09 -17.43 4.80
C GLY A 225 16.92 -16.58 3.84
N PHE A 226 16.30 -15.87 2.89
CA PHE A 226 17.05 -14.93 2.04
C PHE A 226 17.53 -13.69 2.80
N GLY A 227 16.96 -13.44 3.98
CA GLY A 227 17.30 -12.32 4.85
C GLY A 227 16.62 -11.02 4.43
N THR A 228 16.38 -10.16 5.41
CA THR A 228 15.72 -8.86 5.27
C THR A 228 16.47 -7.93 4.33
N THR A 229 17.81 -7.90 4.38
CA THR A 229 18.65 -7.02 3.55
C THR A 229 18.51 -7.32 2.06
N PHE A 230 18.72 -8.58 1.65
CA PHE A 230 18.71 -8.97 0.24
C PHE A 230 17.30 -8.84 -0.34
N THR A 231 16.29 -9.27 0.42
CA THR A 231 14.88 -9.19 0.02
C THR A 231 14.47 -7.73 -0.18
N SER A 232 14.75 -6.85 0.78
CA SER A 232 14.42 -5.42 0.69
C SER A 232 15.10 -4.72 -0.48
N LEU A 233 16.40 -4.95 -0.70
CA LEU A 233 17.13 -4.33 -1.81
C LEU A 233 16.61 -4.78 -3.17
N THR A 234 16.20 -6.04 -3.30
CA THR A 234 15.64 -6.59 -4.53
C THR A 234 14.30 -5.92 -4.86
N PHE A 235 13.38 -5.86 -3.90
CA PHE A 235 12.09 -5.20 -4.12
C PHE A 235 12.25 -3.69 -4.35
N LEU A 236 13.15 -3.02 -3.62
CA LEU A 236 13.45 -1.61 -3.84
C LEU A 236 13.95 -1.35 -5.26
N GLY A 237 14.87 -2.20 -5.75
CA GLY A 237 15.36 -2.11 -7.13
C GLY A 237 14.24 -2.26 -8.16
N CYS A 238 13.35 -3.25 -7.98
CA CYS A 238 12.19 -3.43 -8.85
C CYS A 238 11.25 -2.22 -8.83
N ILE A 239 10.96 -1.67 -7.64
CA ILE A 239 10.11 -0.48 -7.49
C ILE A 239 10.74 0.70 -8.23
N VAL A 240 12.05 0.96 -8.03
CA VAL A 240 12.75 2.05 -8.71
C VAL A 240 12.65 1.91 -10.23
N VAL A 241 12.86 0.70 -10.78
CA VAL A 241 12.72 0.45 -12.23
C VAL A 241 11.31 0.74 -12.72
N ILE A 242 10.28 0.27 -12.01
CA ILE A 242 8.88 0.50 -12.42
C ILE A 242 8.52 1.98 -12.31
N VAL A 243 8.92 2.67 -11.24
CA VAL A 243 8.70 4.12 -11.09
C VAL A 243 9.38 4.90 -12.21
N LEU A 244 10.62 4.56 -12.56
CA LEU A 244 11.34 5.19 -13.66
C LEU A 244 10.62 4.99 -14.99
N TYR A 245 10.17 3.77 -15.28
CA TYR A 245 9.36 3.48 -16.46
C TYR A 245 8.06 4.31 -16.49
N MET A 246 7.30 4.35 -15.39
CA MET A 246 6.06 5.15 -15.31
C MET A 246 6.33 6.65 -15.46
N THR A 247 7.42 7.14 -14.90
CA THR A 247 7.81 8.56 -15.01
C THR A 247 8.21 8.90 -16.43
N LEU A 248 9.01 8.07 -17.10
CA LEU A 248 9.42 8.28 -18.49
C LEU A 248 8.22 8.23 -19.43
N LYS A 249 7.31 7.26 -19.24
CA LYS A 249 6.07 7.17 -20.02
C LYS A 249 5.22 8.44 -19.87
N SER A 250 5.03 8.91 -18.64
CA SER A 250 4.29 10.15 -18.36
C SER A 250 4.89 11.38 -19.05
N LEU A 251 6.22 11.46 -19.14
CA LEU A 251 6.90 12.58 -19.84
C LEU A 251 6.72 12.50 -21.35
N ILE A 252 6.77 11.29 -21.93
CA ILE A 252 6.56 11.06 -23.37
C ILE A 252 5.12 11.43 -23.74
N ASP A 253 4.14 11.01 -22.93
CA ASP A 253 2.73 11.30 -23.16
C ASP A 253 2.47 12.83 -23.09
N GLU A 254 3.12 13.56 -22.17
CA GLU A 254 3.05 15.04 -22.08
C GLU A 254 3.67 15.73 -23.31
N ASP A 255 4.84 15.25 -23.80
CA ASP A 255 5.51 15.81 -24.98
C ASP A 255 4.70 15.58 -26.27
N GLU A 256 4.06 14.41 -26.41
CA GLU A 256 3.23 14.09 -27.57
C GLU A 256 1.97 14.96 -27.63
N GLN A 257 1.31 15.20 -26.49
CA GLN A 257 0.18 16.14 -26.40
C GLN A 257 0.61 17.57 -26.78
N ALA A 258 1.76 18.04 -26.28
CA ALA A 258 2.25 19.39 -26.58
C ALA A 258 2.64 19.60 -28.06
N LEU A 259 2.90 18.53 -28.82
CA LEU A 259 3.16 18.58 -30.27
C LEU A 259 1.88 18.59 -31.11
N LEU A 260 0.74 18.19 -30.53
CA LEU A 260 -0.55 18.10 -31.21
C LEU A 260 -1.41 19.37 -31.05
N ASP A 261 -1.08 20.24 -30.09
CA ASP A 261 -1.69 21.56 -29.83
C ASP A 261 -1.00 22.72 -30.61
#